data_AF-A0A1H0ACI9-F1
#
_entry.id   AF-A0A1H0ACI9-F1
#
_cell.length_a   1.000
_cell.length_b   1.000
_cell.length_c   1.000
_cell.angle_alpha   90.00
_cell.angle_beta   90.00
_cell.angle_gamma   90.00
#
_symmetry.space_group_name_H-M   'P 1'
#
loop_
_entity.id
_entity.type
_entity.pdbx_description
1 polymer ?
#
loop_
_entity_poly.entity_id
_entity_poly.type
_entity_poly.pdbx_seq_one_letter_code
_entity_poly.pdbx_strand_id
1 'polypeptide(L)'
;MKKRKIFILVAVCIFISGIIIGCTSAKVASIALPKAISVPHTVPAAGTIEVAFSPNGNATSTVIKAINEAKNSIRVQAYIFTSEPIAKALLDAQKRGVTVQVILDKSQLTEKYSSATFFKNNNISTKIDSDFQIAHSKVMIIDNSTIITGSFNFTKSAEKNNSENVLVIRGNKELAKLYIEDWEWRWANTKSL
;
A
#
# COMPACT_ATOMS: atom_id res chain seq x y z
N MET A 1 88.31 -2.68 23.91
CA MET A 1 88.11 -1.74 22.78
C MET A 1 86.73 -1.99 22.16
N LYS A 2 85.71 -1.22 22.55
CA LYS A 2 84.33 -1.37 22.07
C LYS A 2 84.16 -0.69 20.71
N LYS A 3 83.90 -1.46 19.64
CA LYS A 3 83.58 -0.94 18.31
C LYS A 3 82.13 -0.41 18.30
N ARG A 4 81.97 0.89 18.03
CA ARG A 4 80.67 1.55 17.77
C ARG A 4 80.15 1.07 16.40
N LYS A 5 78.91 0.57 16.34
CA LYS A 5 78.20 0.34 15.08
C LYS A 5 77.40 1.60 14.74
N ILE A 6 77.72 2.21 13.61
CA ILE A 6 77.00 3.32 13.00
C ILE A 6 75.80 2.73 12.25
N PHE A 7 74.58 3.14 12.58
CA PHE A 7 73.38 2.85 11.81
C PHE A 7 73.21 3.95 10.76
N ILE A 8 73.29 3.58 9.48
CA ILE A 8 72.89 4.43 8.34
C ILE A 8 71.40 4.17 8.11
N LEU A 9 70.57 5.18 8.31
CA LEU A 9 69.15 5.15 8.00
C LEU A 9 68.98 5.56 6.53
N VAL A 10 68.72 4.60 5.65
CA VAL A 10 68.32 4.89 4.26
C VAL A 10 66.81 5.12 4.25
N ALA A 11 66.39 6.37 4.06
CA ALA A 11 65.00 6.73 3.83
C ALA A 11 64.62 6.33 2.39
N VAL A 12 63.80 5.29 2.24
CA VAL A 12 63.19 4.93 0.96
C VAL A 12 61.89 5.72 0.84
N CYS A 13 61.90 6.77 0.03
CA CYS A 13 60.69 7.48 -0.37
C CYS A 13 59.94 6.65 -1.43
N ILE A 14 58.90 5.93 -1.01
CA ILE A 14 57.95 5.31 -1.93
C ILE A 14 56.96 6.39 -2.37
N PHE A 15 57.09 6.87 -3.60
CA PHE A 15 56.05 7.65 -4.28
C PHE A 15 54.88 6.71 -4.61
N ILE A 16 53.85 6.69 -3.75
CA ILE A 16 52.55 6.14 -4.13
C ILE A 16 51.86 7.21 -4.98
N SER A 17 51.86 7.02 -6.30
CA SER A 17 51.00 7.76 -7.21
C SER A 17 49.54 7.52 -6.81
N GLY A 18 48.92 8.55 -6.23
CA GLY A 18 47.51 8.53 -5.86
C GLY A 18 46.63 8.41 -7.09
N ILE A 19 46.14 7.20 -7.36
CA ILE A 19 44.89 7.03 -8.10
C ILE A 19 43.79 7.30 -7.08
N ILE A 20 43.34 8.55 -7.03
CA ILE A 20 42.08 8.91 -6.39
C ILE A 20 40.99 8.27 -7.27
N ILE A 21 40.64 7.02 -6.97
CA ILE A 21 39.38 6.44 -7.44
C ILE A 21 38.32 7.29 -6.76
N GLY A 22 37.75 8.22 -7.52
CA GLY A 22 36.59 9.00 -7.14
C GLY A 22 35.47 8.03 -6.79
N CYS A 23 35.36 7.69 -5.52
CA CYS A 23 34.19 7.05 -4.95
C CYS A 23 33.09 8.11 -5.06
N THR A 24 32.40 8.14 -6.20
CA THR A 24 31.17 8.90 -6.32
C THR A 24 30.20 8.26 -5.35
N SER A 25 30.06 8.84 -4.17
CA SER A 25 28.93 8.58 -3.29
C SER A 25 27.70 8.93 -4.11
N ALA A 26 27.05 7.90 -4.66
CA ALA A 26 25.71 8.05 -5.19
C ALA A 26 24.90 8.62 -4.03
N LYS A 27 24.53 9.90 -4.11
CA LYS A 27 23.55 10.49 -3.21
C LYS A 27 22.32 9.61 -3.35
N VAL A 28 22.09 8.73 -2.38
CA VAL A 28 20.79 8.10 -2.22
C VAL A 28 19.85 9.26 -2.03
N ALA A 29 19.06 9.57 -3.05
CA ALA A 29 18.02 10.57 -2.94
C ALA A 29 17.15 10.11 -1.78
N SER A 30 17.13 10.89 -0.69
CA SER A 30 16.16 10.70 0.37
C SER A 30 14.79 10.84 -0.29
N ILE A 31 14.11 9.72 -0.52
CA ILE A 31 12.73 9.73 -0.95
C ILE A 31 11.97 10.29 0.24
N ALA A 32 11.58 11.56 0.15
CA ALA A 32 10.72 12.18 1.13
C ALA A 32 9.49 11.29 1.30
N LEU A 33 9.16 10.94 2.54
CA LEU A 33 7.94 10.19 2.81
C LEU A 33 6.76 10.96 2.24
N PRO A 34 5.71 10.27 1.75
CA PRO A 34 4.45 10.93 1.42
C PRO A 34 4.04 11.81 2.61
N LYS A 35 3.31 12.89 2.35
CA LYS A 35 2.76 13.75 3.40
C LYS A 35 1.25 13.55 3.47
N ALA A 36 0.68 13.51 4.67
CA ALA A 36 -0.77 13.42 4.83
C ALA A 36 -1.45 14.61 4.15
N ILE A 37 -2.55 14.33 3.45
CA ILE A 37 -3.45 15.38 2.96
C ILE A 37 -4.14 16.00 4.18
N SER A 38 -3.89 17.28 4.43
CA SER A 38 -4.34 17.98 5.64
C SER A 38 -5.42 19.03 5.40
N VAL A 39 -5.83 19.25 4.14
CA VAL A 39 -6.85 20.24 3.76
C VAL A 39 -7.82 19.66 2.71
N PRO A 40 -9.07 20.13 2.65
CA PRO A 40 -10.01 19.74 1.61
C PRO A 40 -9.51 20.12 0.21
N HIS A 41 -9.78 19.27 -0.78
CA HIS A 41 -9.48 19.52 -2.19
C HIS A 41 -10.77 19.42 -3.01
N THR A 42 -10.89 20.27 -4.02
CA THR A 42 -11.97 20.17 -5.03
C THR A 42 -11.35 19.75 -6.35
N VAL A 43 -11.91 18.72 -6.98
CA VAL A 43 -11.49 18.23 -8.30
C VAL A 43 -12.70 18.22 -9.23
N PRO A 44 -12.52 18.36 -10.55
CA PRO A 44 -13.61 18.23 -11.51
C PRO A 44 -14.30 16.87 -11.41
N ALA A 45 -15.61 16.85 -11.59
CA ALA A 45 -16.34 15.61 -11.85
C ALA A 45 -15.91 15.08 -13.22
N ALA A 46 -15.41 13.84 -13.27
CA ALA A 46 -14.93 13.20 -14.48
C ALA A 46 -15.18 11.70 -14.45
N GLY A 47 -15.36 11.11 -15.63
CA GLY A 47 -15.56 9.67 -15.80
C GLY A 47 -16.96 9.19 -15.43
N THR A 48 -17.07 7.99 -14.86
CA THR A 48 -18.36 7.33 -14.58
C THR A 48 -18.43 6.86 -13.13
N ILE A 49 -19.63 6.88 -12.55
CA ILE A 49 -19.89 6.37 -11.21
C ILE A 49 -20.93 5.23 -11.32
N GLU A 50 -20.53 4.03 -10.92
CA GLU A 50 -21.44 2.89 -10.72
C GLU A 50 -21.76 2.80 -9.22
N VAL A 51 -23.03 2.61 -8.88
CA VAL A 51 -23.49 2.52 -7.49
C VAL A 51 -24.25 1.22 -7.27
N ALA A 52 -24.01 0.61 -6.12
CA ALA A 52 -24.77 -0.53 -5.63
C ALA A 52 -25.10 -0.34 -4.15
N PHE A 53 -26.20 -0.95 -3.73
CA PHE A 53 -26.69 -0.87 -2.36
C PHE A 53 -26.80 -2.26 -1.75
N SER A 54 -26.78 -2.33 -0.42
CA SER A 54 -27.12 -3.54 0.32
C SER A 54 -28.26 -3.25 1.28
N PRO A 55 -29.10 -4.27 1.57
CA PRO A 55 -29.07 -5.61 0.97
C PRO A 55 -29.63 -5.65 -0.48
N ASN A 56 -29.45 -6.77 -1.17
CA ASN A 56 -30.05 -7.12 -2.48
C ASN A 56 -29.61 -6.32 -3.72
N GLY A 57 -28.76 -5.30 -3.58
CA GLY A 57 -28.24 -4.53 -4.72
C GLY A 57 -26.88 -5.00 -5.24
N ASN A 58 -26.44 -6.21 -4.88
CA ASN A 58 -25.27 -6.87 -5.44
C ASN A 58 -23.93 -6.11 -5.22
N ALA A 59 -23.77 -5.43 -4.08
CA ALA A 59 -22.59 -4.63 -3.75
C ALA A 59 -21.29 -5.46 -3.82
N THR A 60 -21.28 -6.66 -3.24
CA THR A 60 -20.13 -7.58 -3.31
C THR A 60 -19.74 -7.92 -4.75
N SER A 61 -20.72 -8.21 -5.61
CA SER A 61 -20.44 -8.53 -7.02
C SER A 61 -19.89 -7.33 -7.78
N THR A 62 -20.35 -6.12 -7.44
CA THR A 62 -19.88 -4.86 -8.02
C THR A 62 -18.41 -4.63 -7.69
N VAL A 63 -18.02 -4.88 -6.43
CA VAL A 63 -16.61 -4.83 -5.99
C VAL A 63 -15.77 -5.89 -6.72
N ILE A 64 -16.24 -7.13 -6.79
CA ILE A 64 -15.52 -8.25 -7.44
C ILE A 64 -15.32 -7.99 -8.93
N LYS A 65 -16.34 -7.46 -9.62
CA LYS A 65 -16.25 -7.08 -11.04
C LYS A 65 -15.12 -6.07 -11.26
N ALA A 66 -15.05 -5.02 -10.45
CA ALA A 66 -13.98 -4.03 -10.54
C ALA A 66 -12.59 -4.63 -10.24
N ILE A 67 -12.46 -5.54 -9.25
CA ILE A 67 -11.21 -6.27 -8.98
C ILE A 67 -10.78 -7.13 -10.18
N ASN A 68 -11.73 -7.76 -10.86
CA ASN A 68 -11.45 -8.61 -12.02
C ASN A 68 -11.02 -7.81 -13.26
N GLU A 69 -11.43 -6.54 -13.36
CA GLU A 69 -11.03 -5.62 -14.42
C GLU A 69 -9.57 -5.15 -14.28
N ALA A 70 -9.01 -5.18 -13.06
CA ALA A 70 -7.66 -4.69 -12.74
C ALA A 70 -6.54 -5.36 -13.56
N LYS A 71 -5.58 -4.54 -14.00
CA LYS A 71 -4.43 -4.95 -14.83
C LYS A 71 -3.06 -4.76 -14.19
N ASN A 72 -2.89 -3.76 -13.33
CA ASN A 72 -1.57 -3.35 -12.83
C ASN A 72 -1.48 -3.39 -11.31
N SER A 73 -2.43 -2.76 -10.60
CA SER A 73 -2.36 -2.61 -9.15
C SER A 73 -3.71 -2.49 -8.47
N ILE A 74 -3.82 -3.03 -7.26
CA ILE A 74 -4.93 -2.83 -6.33
C ILE A 74 -4.35 -2.46 -4.96
N ARG A 75 -4.70 -1.27 -4.47
CA ARG A 75 -4.41 -0.81 -3.11
C ARG A 75 -5.68 -0.84 -2.30
N VAL A 76 -5.67 -1.49 -1.14
CA VAL A 76 -6.84 -1.65 -0.28
C VAL A 76 -6.59 -0.98 1.07
N GLN A 77 -7.61 -0.30 1.58
CA GLN A 77 -7.75 0.11 2.97
C GLN A 77 -9.10 -0.38 3.49
N ALA A 78 -9.11 -1.17 4.55
CA ALA A 78 -10.35 -1.74 5.08
C ALA A 78 -10.39 -1.72 6.60
N TYR A 79 -11.51 -1.24 7.13
CA TYR A 79 -11.84 -1.37 8.54
C TYR A 79 -12.06 -2.83 8.94
N ILE A 80 -13.14 -3.44 8.43
CA ILE A 80 -13.44 -4.86 8.64
C ILE A 80 -13.38 -5.59 7.30
N PHE A 81 -12.57 -6.64 7.24
CA PHE A 81 -12.41 -7.49 6.07
C PHE A 81 -12.59 -8.97 6.43
N THR A 82 -13.81 -9.48 6.23
CA THR A 82 -14.18 -10.89 6.47
C THR A 82 -14.85 -11.55 5.26
N SER A 83 -14.95 -10.84 4.14
CA SER A 83 -15.56 -11.35 2.91
C SER A 83 -14.62 -12.27 2.14
N GLU A 84 -14.83 -13.58 2.28
CA GLU A 84 -14.15 -14.61 1.49
C GLU A 84 -14.19 -14.35 -0.04
N PRO A 85 -15.33 -14.04 -0.68
CA PRO A 85 -15.36 -13.88 -2.14
C PRO A 85 -14.54 -12.66 -2.61
N ILE A 86 -14.48 -11.58 -1.82
CA ILE A 86 -13.64 -10.41 -2.15
C ILE A 86 -12.16 -10.76 -1.92
N ALA A 87 -11.82 -11.44 -0.82
CA ALA A 87 -10.45 -11.86 -0.54
C ALA A 87 -9.91 -12.80 -1.64
N LYS A 88 -10.74 -13.74 -2.11
CA LYS A 88 -10.41 -14.63 -3.23
C LYS A 88 -10.21 -13.87 -4.53
N ALA A 89 -11.07 -12.89 -4.85
CA ALA A 89 -10.91 -12.06 -6.04
C ALA A 89 -9.58 -11.28 -6.03
N LEU A 90 -9.16 -10.77 -4.87
CA LEU A 90 -7.85 -10.12 -4.71
C LEU A 90 -6.69 -11.10 -4.93
N LEU A 91 -6.78 -12.31 -4.37
CA LEU A 91 -5.78 -13.36 -4.62
C LEU A 91 -5.71 -13.74 -6.11
N ASP A 92 -6.85 -13.87 -6.76
CA ASP A 92 -6.91 -14.18 -8.18
C ASP A 92 -6.33 -13.02 -9.01
N ALA A 93 -6.52 -11.76 -8.62
CA ALA A 93 -5.84 -10.62 -9.24
C ALA A 93 -4.32 -10.71 -9.08
N GLN A 94 -3.82 -11.01 -7.88
CA GLN A 94 -2.39 -11.22 -7.66
C GLN A 94 -1.82 -12.33 -8.55
N LYS A 95 -2.54 -13.45 -8.68
CA LYS A 95 -2.14 -14.55 -9.56
C LYS A 95 -2.11 -14.18 -11.05
N ARG A 96 -2.89 -13.17 -11.47
CA ARG A 96 -2.81 -12.57 -12.82
C ARG A 96 -1.62 -11.63 -13.01
N GLY A 97 -0.82 -11.38 -11.97
CA GLY A 97 0.31 -10.46 -12.00
C GLY A 97 -0.02 -9.03 -11.54
N VAL A 98 -1.24 -8.78 -11.04
CA VAL A 98 -1.62 -7.48 -10.49
C VAL A 98 -0.95 -7.30 -9.12
N THR A 99 -0.32 -6.16 -8.88
CA THR A 99 0.25 -5.86 -7.55
C THR A 99 -0.89 -5.60 -6.55
N VAL A 100 -1.00 -6.41 -5.49
CA VAL A 100 -2.04 -6.24 -4.47
C VAL A 100 -1.41 -5.90 -3.12
N GLN A 101 -1.85 -4.79 -2.52
CA GLN A 101 -1.39 -4.33 -1.22
C GLN A 101 -2.57 -3.94 -0.33
N VAL A 102 -2.55 -4.34 0.93
CA VAL A 102 -3.69 -4.22 1.85
C VAL A 102 -3.27 -3.56 3.16
N ILE A 103 -4.02 -2.54 3.59
CA ILE A 103 -3.95 -1.98 4.94
C ILE A 103 -5.25 -2.32 5.66
N LEU A 104 -5.14 -2.91 6.84
CA LEU A 104 -6.28 -3.26 7.69
C LEU A 104 -6.21 -2.53 9.03
N ASP A 105 -7.36 -2.27 9.65
CA ASP A 105 -7.42 -1.79 11.03
C ASP A 105 -6.88 -2.81 12.04
N LYS A 106 -6.32 -2.34 13.16
CA LYS A 106 -5.81 -3.19 14.25
C LYS A 106 -6.81 -4.21 14.81
N SER A 107 -8.12 -3.93 14.75
CA SER A 107 -9.14 -4.92 15.14
C SER A 107 -9.06 -6.21 14.34
N GLN A 108 -8.53 -6.17 13.11
CA GLN A 108 -8.39 -7.34 12.24
C GLN A 108 -7.37 -8.37 12.74
N LEU A 109 -6.57 -8.05 13.76
CA LEU A 109 -5.73 -9.02 14.48
C LEU A 109 -6.54 -9.98 15.35
N THR A 110 -7.68 -9.53 15.87
CA THR A 110 -8.54 -10.29 16.79
C THR A 110 -9.92 -10.60 16.21
N GLU A 111 -10.30 -9.94 15.11
CA GLU A 111 -11.59 -10.13 14.45
C GLU A 111 -11.76 -11.57 13.96
N LYS A 112 -12.92 -12.13 14.26
CA LYS A 112 -13.24 -13.51 13.87
C LYS A 112 -13.43 -13.56 12.36
N TYR A 113 -12.79 -14.55 11.73
CA TYR A 113 -12.79 -14.70 10.27
C TYR A 113 -12.15 -13.54 9.51
N SER A 114 -11.29 -12.75 10.17
CA SER A 114 -10.45 -11.76 9.52
C SER A 114 -9.69 -12.35 8.34
N SER A 115 -9.67 -11.63 7.22
CA SER A 115 -8.92 -12.01 6.03
C SER A 115 -7.41 -11.76 6.18
N ALA A 116 -6.95 -11.15 7.29
CA ALA A 116 -5.54 -10.88 7.54
C ALA A 116 -4.67 -12.15 7.44
N THR A 117 -5.08 -13.25 8.09
CA THR A 117 -4.37 -14.54 8.02
C THR A 117 -4.42 -15.13 6.61
N PHE A 118 -5.55 -15.00 5.91
CA PHE A 118 -5.67 -15.46 4.53
C PHE A 118 -4.69 -14.71 3.60
N PHE A 119 -4.58 -13.39 3.74
CA PHE A 119 -3.64 -12.59 2.95
C PHE A 119 -2.19 -12.96 3.25
N LYS A 120 -1.84 -13.08 4.54
CA LYS A 120 -0.50 -13.49 4.98
C LYS A 120 -0.11 -14.85 4.42
N ASN A 121 -0.98 -15.84 4.53
CA ASN A 121 -0.73 -17.21 4.03
C ASN A 121 -0.62 -17.29 2.50
N ASN A 122 -1.16 -16.31 1.77
CA ASN A 122 -1.10 -16.24 0.31
C ASN A 122 -0.11 -15.17 -0.20
N ASN A 123 0.79 -14.68 0.65
CA ASN A 123 1.81 -13.69 0.32
C ASN A 123 1.25 -12.37 -0.28
N ILE A 124 0.01 -11.99 0.08
CA ILE A 124 -0.53 -10.67 -0.24
C ILE A 124 0.08 -9.68 0.76
N SER A 125 0.75 -8.65 0.26
CA SER A 125 1.42 -7.65 1.10
C SER A 125 0.42 -6.92 1.97
N THR A 126 0.46 -7.18 3.28
CA THR A 126 -0.54 -6.72 4.24
C THR A 126 0.09 -5.98 5.40
N LYS A 127 -0.51 -4.87 5.81
CA LYS A 127 -0.12 -4.03 6.94
C LYS A 127 -1.29 -3.80 7.88
N ILE A 128 -0.99 -3.60 9.17
CA ILE A 128 -1.99 -3.31 10.20
C ILE A 128 -1.82 -1.89 10.73
N ASP A 129 -2.80 -1.03 10.43
CA ASP A 129 -2.87 0.35 10.94
C ASP A 129 -3.33 0.33 12.40
N SER A 130 -2.37 0.60 13.29
CA SER A 130 -2.58 0.71 14.74
C SER A 130 -2.48 2.13 15.27
N ASP A 131 -2.19 3.10 14.41
CA ASP A 131 -1.85 4.47 14.83
C ASP A 131 -3.10 5.27 15.21
N PHE A 132 -4.27 4.81 14.76
CA PHE A 132 -5.57 5.42 15.01
C PHE A 132 -6.38 4.59 15.99
N GLN A 133 -7.36 5.23 16.65
CA GLN A 133 -8.33 4.48 17.46
C GLN A 133 -9.09 3.48 16.57
N ILE A 134 -9.52 3.93 15.39
CA ILE A 134 -10.18 3.14 14.35
C ILE A 134 -9.70 3.64 12.97
N ALA A 135 -9.08 2.77 12.17
CA ALA A 135 -8.83 3.00 10.75
C ALA A 135 -10.08 2.64 9.93
N HIS A 136 -11.05 3.56 9.87
CA HIS A 136 -12.43 3.25 9.45
C HIS A 136 -12.69 3.24 7.92
N SER A 137 -11.64 3.32 7.11
CA SER A 137 -11.75 3.39 5.64
C SER A 137 -12.30 2.10 5.02
N LYS A 138 -13.05 2.26 3.94
CA LYS A 138 -13.48 1.18 3.04
C LYS A 138 -13.16 1.63 1.63
N VAL A 139 -11.93 1.42 1.22
CA VAL A 139 -11.37 1.99 -0.01
C VAL A 139 -10.62 0.90 -0.77
N MET A 140 -10.85 0.84 -2.09
CA MET A 140 -9.90 0.23 -3.02
C MET A 140 -9.53 1.22 -4.11
N ILE A 141 -8.26 1.25 -4.48
CA ILE A 141 -7.76 2.03 -5.62
C ILE A 141 -7.19 1.04 -6.62
N ILE A 142 -7.76 1.03 -7.82
CA ILE A 142 -7.42 0.10 -8.90
C ILE A 142 -6.80 0.89 -10.05
N ASP A 143 -5.63 0.42 -10.52
CA ASP A 143 -4.91 0.95 -11.68
C ASP A 143 -4.78 2.49 -11.71
N ASN A 144 -4.57 3.08 -10.53
CA ASN A 144 -4.43 4.51 -10.30
C ASN A 144 -5.55 5.39 -10.92
N SER A 145 -6.73 4.83 -11.17
CA SER A 145 -7.79 5.51 -11.94
C SER A 145 -9.21 5.13 -11.55
N THR A 146 -9.37 4.03 -10.82
CA THR A 146 -10.66 3.58 -10.29
C THR A 146 -10.62 3.56 -8.78
N ILE A 147 -11.64 4.13 -8.14
CA ILE A 147 -11.80 4.15 -6.69
C ILE A 147 -13.09 3.43 -6.35
N ILE A 148 -13.03 2.52 -5.38
CA ILE A 148 -14.18 1.92 -4.73
C ILE A 148 -14.27 2.52 -3.33
N THR A 149 -15.42 3.09 -2.97
CA THR A 149 -15.65 3.57 -1.60
C THR A 149 -17.14 3.62 -1.25
N GLY A 150 -17.48 3.94 0.00
CA GLY A 150 -18.85 3.97 0.50
C GLY A 150 -18.91 3.57 1.98
N SER A 151 -20.10 3.20 2.44
CA SER A 151 -20.30 2.69 3.81
C SER A 151 -19.96 1.19 3.94
N PHE A 152 -19.90 0.48 2.81
CA PHE A 152 -19.77 -0.97 2.73
C PHE A 152 -18.43 -1.51 3.28
N ASN A 153 -18.45 -2.10 4.49
CA ASN A 153 -17.35 -2.96 4.95
C ASN A 153 -17.25 -4.22 4.10
N PHE A 154 -16.05 -4.76 3.87
CA PHE A 154 -15.85 -5.97 3.06
C PHE A 154 -16.20 -7.23 3.88
N THR A 155 -17.49 -7.40 4.17
CA THR A 155 -18.03 -8.44 5.06
C THR A 155 -19.32 -9.03 4.50
N LYS A 156 -19.67 -10.23 4.95
CA LYS A 156 -20.97 -10.85 4.62
C LYS A 156 -22.16 -10.07 5.20
N SER A 157 -22.00 -9.44 6.38
CA SER A 157 -23.09 -8.68 7.01
C SER A 157 -23.40 -7.40 6.25
N ALA A 158 -22.36 -6.71 5.76
CA ALA A 158 -22.53 -5.53 4.91
C ALA A 158 -23.34 -5.86 3.66
N GLU A 159 -23.11 -7.02 3.04
CA GLU A 159 -23.88 -7.48 1.87
C GLU A 159 -25.33 -7.84 2.19
N LYS A 160 -25.57 -8.59 3.28
CA LYS A 160 -26.85 -9.29 3.48
C LYS A 160 -27.78 -8.66 4.49
N ASN A 161 -27.26 -7.93 5.47
CA ASN A 161 -28.01 -7.53 6.66
C ASN A 161 -28.05 -6.01 6.86
N ASN A 162 -26.97 -5.32 6.48
CA ASN A 162 -26.86 -3.88 6.71
C ASN A 162 -27.43 -3.09 5.53
N SER A 163 -27.92 -1.88 5.83
CA SER A 163 -28.15 -0.85 4.82
C SER A 163 -26.80 -0.21 4.46
N GLU A 164 -26.30 -0.46 3.26
CA GLU A 164 -24.98 0.02 2.83
C GLU A 164 -25.02 0.55 1.40
N ASN A 165 -24.02 1.36 1.05
CA ASN A 165 -23.75 1.73 -0.33
C ASN A 165 -22.28 1.47 -0.69
N VAL A 166 -22.05 1.19 -1.97
CA VAL A 166 -20.73 1.19 -2.60
C VAL A 166 -20.79 2.00 -3.90
N LEU A 167 -19.76 2.80 -4.13
CA LEU A 167 -19.51 3.58 -5.33
C LEU A 167 -18.26 3.02 -6.00
N VAL A 168 -18.31 2.81 -7.31
CA VAL A 168 -17.14 2.56 -8.15
C VAL A 168 -16.99 3.73 -9.11
N ILE A 169 -16.03 4.60 -8.80
CA ILE A 169 -15.72 5.82 -9.53
C ILE A 169 -14.58 5.51 -10.49
N ARG A 170 -14.81 5.57 -11.80
CA ARG A 170 -13.83 5.25 -12.84
C ARG A 170 -13.47 6.50 -13.64
N GLY A 171 -12.19 6.64 -13.98
CA GLY A 171 -11.72 7.65 -14.95
C GLY A 171 -11.43 9.03 -14.34
N ASN A 172 -11.59 9.22 -13.03
CA ASN A 172 -11.19 10.45 -12.36
C ASN A 172 -9.78 10.33 -11.77
N LYS A 173 -8.76 10.65 -12.57
CA LYS A 173 -7.34 10.55 -12.18
C LYS A 173 -6.95 11.53 -11.08
N GLU A 174 -7.55 12.71 -11.04
CA GLU A 174 -7.25 13.71 -10.00
C GLU A 174 -7.76 13.23 -8.63
N LEU A 175 -8.98 12.68 -8.58
CA LEU A 175 -9.49 12.05 -7.38
C LEU A 175 -8.63 10.84 -6.98
N ALA A 176 -8.30 9.95 -7.94
CA ALA A 176 -7.47 8.78 -7.67
C ALA A 176 -6.11 9.16 -7.08
N LYS A 177 -5.48 10.23 -7.58
CA LYS A 177 -4.22 10.75 -7.04
C LYS A 177 -4.33 11.10 -5.55
N LEU A 178 -5.38 11.80 -5.14
CA LEU A 178 -5.58 12.16 -3.73
C LEU A 178 -5.74 10.91 -2.83
N TYR A 179 -6.50 9.91 -3.28
CA TYR A 179 -6.64 8.65 -2.55
C TYR A 179 -5.32 7.86 -2.50
N ILE A 180 -4.52 7.89 -3.57
CA ILE A 180 -3.19 7.23 -3.59
C ILE A 180 -2.24 7.91 -2.62
N GLU A 181 -2.20 9.25 -2.59
CA GLU A 181 -1.34 10.00 -1.69
C GLU A 181 -1.67 9.70 -0.22
N ASP A 182 -2.95 9.68 0.16
CA ASP A 182 -3.36 9.25 1.50
C ASP A 182 -2.98 7.79 1.76
N TRP A 183 -3.24 6.89 0.81
CA TRP A 183 -2.92 5.47 0.96
C TRP A 183 -1.42 5.23 1.14
N GLU A 184 -0.57 5.91 0.35
CA GLU A 184 0.88 5.79 0.43
C GLU A 184 1.42 6.39 1.73
N TRP A 185 0.85 7.50 2.19
CA TRP A 185 1.15 8.04 3.52
C TRP A 185 0.86 7.02 4.62
N ARG A 186 -0.33 6.42 4.59
CA ARG A 186 -0.71 5.36 5.54
C ARG A 186 0.27 4.19 5.44
N TRP A 187 0.48 3.67 4.24
CA TRP A 187 1.36 2.54 3.99
C TRP A 187 2.77 2.75 4.54
N ALA A 188 3.33 3.94 4.34
CA ALA A 188 4.69 4.25 4.79
C ALA A 188 4.82 4.30 6.32
N ASN A 189 3.76 4.72 7.03
CA ASN A 189 3.77 4.87 8.49
C ASN A 189 3.23 3.63 9.22
N THR A 190 2.52 2.75 8.52
CA THR A 190 1.97 1.52 9.09
C THR A 190 3.00 0.37 9.14
N LYS A 191 2.94 -0.44 10.20
CA LYS A 191 3.78 -1.65 10.37
C LYS A 191 3.26 -2.84 9.56
N SER A 192 4.17 -3.67 9.07
CA SER A 192 3.84 -4.92 8.37
C SER A 192 3.28 -6.00 9.31
N LEU A 193 2.37 -6.82 8.79
CA LEU A 193 1.75 -7.98 9.46
C LEU A 193 2.66 -9.23 9.46
#